data_AF-A0A2J0LHV0-F1
#
_entry.id   AF-A0A2J0LHV0-F1
#
_cell.length_a   1.000
_cell.length_b   1.000
_cell.length_c   1.000
_cell.angle_alpha   90.00
_cell.angle_beta   90.00
_cell.angle_gamma   90.00
#
_symmetry.space_group_name_H-M   'P 1'
#
loop_
_entity.id
_entity.type
_entity.pdbx_description
1 polymer ?
#
loop_
_entity_poly.entity_id
_entity_poly.type
_entity_poly.pdbx_seq_one_letter_code
_entity_poly.pdbx_strand_id
1 'polypeptide(L)' 'LYSLHWKPEQIKKLQIPILSKPVQQKITDLVHQSHEARNKARQMLKEANLKVDEAINKG' A
#
# COMPACT_ATOMS: atom_id res chain seq x y z
N LEU A 1 -17.32 17.10 -19.03
CA LEU A 1 -16.47 16.60 -17.93
C LEU A 1 -15.58 15.49 -18.49
N TYR A 2 -14.33 15.77 -18.83
CA TYR A 2 -13.39 14.76 -19.31
C TYR A 2 -12.84 13.98 -18.12
N SER A 3 -13.14 12.70 -18.09
CA SER A 3 -12.58 11.73 -17.14
C SER A 3 -11.06 11.64 -17.35
N LEU A 4 -10.26 12.04 -16.35
CA LEU A 4 -8.78 11.95 -16.29
C LEU A 4 -8.28 10.50 -16.12
N HIS A 5 -9.01 9.52 -16.65
CA HIS A 5 -8.65 8.12 -16.55
C HIS A 5 -7.91 7.69 -17.81
N TRP A 6 -6.89 6.87 -17.62
CA TRP A 6 -6.11 6.31 -18.71
C TRP A 6 -6.99 5.34 -19.50
N LYS A 7 -7.05 5.54 -20.82
CA LYS A 7 -7.64 4.56 -21.71
C LYS A 7 -6.76 3.31 -21.78
N PRO A 8 -7.32 2.10 -21.97
CA PRO A 8 -6.54 0.88 -22.10
C PRO A 8 -5.42 0.97 -23.15
N GLU A 9 -5.66 1.70 -24.25
CA GLU A 9 -4.68 1.91 -25.32
C GLU A 9 -3.47 2.75 -24.86
N GLN A 10 -3.67 3.64 -23.88
CA GLN A 10 -2.59 4.43 -23.27
C GLN A 10 -1.76 3.56 -22.34
N ILE A 11 -2.41 2.69 -21.55
CA ILE A 11 -1.72 1.75 -20.65
C ILE A 11 -0.84 0.78 -21.46
N LYS A 12 -1.35 0.25 -22.58
CA LYS A 12 -0.59 -0.66 -23.47
C LYS A 12 0.68 -0.05 -24.05
N LYS A 13 0.75 1.28 -24.17
CA LYS A 13 1.91 2.00 -24.73
C LYS A 13 2.95 2.38 -23.68
N LEU A 14 2.69 2.12 -22.41
CA LEU A 14 3.65 2.36 -21.33
C LEU A 14 4.92 1.55 -21.54
N GLN A 15 6.05 2.26 -21.55
CA GLN A 15 7.35 1.62 -21.50
C GLN A 15 7.64 1.26 -20.04
N ILE A 16 7.73 -0.04 -19.75
CA ILE A 16 8.09 -0.54 -18.42
C ILE A 16 9.45 -1.23 -18.54
N PRO A 17 10.44 -0.86 -17.71
CA PRO A 17 11.75 -1.50 -17.75
C PRO A 17 11.64 -2.95 -17.29
N ILE A 18 12.07 -3.88 -18.15
CA ILE A 18 12.14 -5.31 -17.82
C ILE A 18 13.50 -5.58 -17.17
N LEU A 19 13.51 -5.63 -15.84
CA LEU A 19 14.70 -6.00 -15.06
C LEU A 19 14.91 -7.52 -15.08
N SER A 20 16.09 -7.99 -14.66
CA SER A 20 16.33 -9.44 -14.52
C SER A 20 15.38 -10.05 -13.47
N LYS A 21 14.98 -11.31 -13.65
CA LYS A 21 14.05 -12.00 -12.73
C LYS A 21 14.47 -11.91 -11.25
N PRO A 22 15.76 -12.09 -10.87
CA PRO A 22 16.17 -11.96 -9.48
C PRO A 22 15.93 -10.55 -8.90
N VAL A 23 16.16 -9.51 -9.71
CA VAL A 23 15.93 -8.12 -9.29
C VAL A 23 14.43 -7.84 -9.17
N GLN A 24 13.62 -8.30 -10.12
CA GLN A 24 12.15 -8.17 -10.05
C GLN A 24 11.61 -8.87 -8.79
N GLN A 25 12.08 -10.08 -8.49
CA GLN A 25 11.65 -10.82 -7.30
C GLN A 25 12.00 -10.06 -6.02
N LYS A 26 13.22 -9.53 -5.92
CA LYS A 26 13.64 -8.73 -4.76
C LYS A 26 12.76 -7.50 -4.57
N ILE A 27 12.39 -6.81 -5.65
CA ILE A 27 11.47 -5.66 -5.59
C ILE A 27 10.09 -6.11 -5.11
N THR A 28 9.56 -7.19 -5.67
CA THR A 28 8.27 -7.78 -5.27
C THR A 28 8.25 -8.08 -3.77
N ASP A 29 9.26 -8.77 -3.26
CA ASP A 29 9.35 -9.14 -1.85
C ASP A 29 9.37 -7.92 -0.94
N LEU A 30 10.15 -6.89 -1.29
CA LEU A 30 10.22 -5.63 -0.54
C LEU A 30 8.90 -4.86 -0.55
N VAL A 31 8.20 -4.83 -1.69
CA VAL A 31 6.90 -4.15 -1.82
C VAL A 31 5.84 -4.84 -0.95
N HIS A 32 5.81 -6.18 -0.95
CA HIS A 32 4.93 -6.96 -0.10
C HIS A 32 5.22 -6.71 1.38
N GLN A 33 6.47 -6.83 1.81
CA GLN A 33 6.89 -6.58 3.19
C GLN A 33 6.51 -5.17 3.65
N SER A 34 6.72 -4.15 2.81
CA SER A 34 6.33 -2.77 3.12
C SER A 34 4.83 -2.63 3.33
N HIS A 35 4.01 -3.26 2.48
CA HIS A 35 2.56 -3.23 2.61
C HIS A 35 2.09 -3.92 3.89
N GLU A 36 2.62 -5.11 4.19
CA GLU A 36 2.29 -5.82 5.42
C GLU A 36 2.66 -5.02 6.67
N ALA A 37 3.87 -4.46 6.70
CA ALA A 37 4.33 -3.63 7.81
C ALA A 37 3.43 -2.40 8.01
N ARG A 38 3.06 -1.73 6.92
CA ARG A 38 2.14 -0.58 6.95
C ARG A 38 0.76 -0.97 7.47
N ASN A 39 0.23 -2.11 7.05
CA ASN A 39 -1.08 -2.59 7.52
C ASN A 39 -1.05 -2.93 9.01
N LYS A 40 0.00 -3.62 9.48
CA LYS A 40 0.19 -3.92 10.91
C LYS A 40 0.28 -2.64 11.74
N ALA A 41 1.08 -1.67 11.31
CA ALA A 41 1.21 -0.38 12.00
C ALA A 41 -0.14 0.36 12.09
N ARG A 42 -0.94 0.36 11.01
CA ARG A 42 -2.30 0.96 11.01
C ARG A 42 -3.22 0.27 12.01
N GLN A 43 -3.17 -1.06 12.07
CA GLN A 43 -3.99 -1.83 13.00
C GLN A 43 -3.59 -1.53 14.46
N MET A 44 -2.29 -1.52 14.76
CA MET A 44 -1.77 -1.16 16.08
C MET A 44 -2.18 0.25 16.50
N LEU A 45 -2.10 1.23 15.59
CA LEU A 45 -2.51 2.60 15.87
C LEU A 45 -4.02 2.68 16.15
N LYS A 46 -4.85 1.96 15.38
CA LYS A 46 -6.30 1.90 15.60
C LYS A 46 -6.61 1.32 16.98
N GLU A 47 -5.97 0.22 17.36
CA GLU A 47 -6.16 -0.40 18.68
C GLU A 47 -5.69 0.51 19.82
N ALA A 48 -4.57 1.22 19.65
CA ALA A 48 -4.09 2.19 20.63
C ALA A 48 -5.09 3.33 20.84
N ASN A 49 -5.63 3.89 19.75
CA ASN A 49 -6.65 4.94 19.82
C ASN A 49 -7.92 4.47 20.54
N LEU A 50 -8.43 3.27 20.20
CA LEU A 50 -9.60 2.70 20.87
C LEU A 50 -9.39 2.55 22.39
N LYS A 51 -8.20 2.10 22.81
CA LYS A 51 -7.87 1.98 24.24
C LYS A 51 -7.84 3.34 24.94
N VAL A 52 -7.33 4.38 24.28
CA VAL A 52 -7.34 5.75 24.82
C VAL A 52 -8.78 6.25 24.98
N ASP A 53 -9.61 6.09 23.94
CA ASP A 53 -11.01 6.50 23.98
C ASP A 53 -11.79 5.77 25.07
N GLU A 54 -11.57 4.47 25.24
CA GLU A 54 -12.20 3.69 26.33
C GLU A 54 -11.76 4.18 27.71
N ALA A 55 -10.48 4.49 27.90
CA ALA A 55 -9.97 4.98 29.18
C ALA A 55 -10.53 6.36 29.54
N ILE A 56 -10.72 7.23 28.55
CA ILE A 56 -11.32 8.56 28.75
C ILE A 56 -12.82 8.45 29.08
N ASN A 57 -13.56 7.57 28.38
CA ASN A 57 -15.02 7.46 28.58
C ASN A 57 -15.42 6.63 29.82
N LYS A 58 -14.54 5.77 30.33
CA LYS A 58 -14.79 4.94 31.52
C LYS A 58 -14.24 5.55 32.82
N GLY A 59 -13.43 6.61 32.74
CA GLY A 59 -12.90 7.37 33.89
C GLY A 59 -13.75 8.59 34.20
#